data_AF-A0A5B0BQ09-F1
#
_entry.id   AF-A0A5B0BQ09-F1
#
_cell.length_a   1.000
_cell.length_b   1.000
_cell.length_c   1.000
_cell.angle_alpha   90.00
_cell.angle_beta   90.00
_cell.angle_gamma   90.00
#
_symmetry.space_group_name_H-M   'P 1'
#
loop_
_entity.id
_entity.type
_entity.pdbx_description
1 polymer ?
#
loop_
_entity_poly.entity_id
_entity_poly.type
_entity_poly.pdbx_seq_one_letter_code
_entity_poly.pdbx_strand_id
1 'polypeptide(L)' 'MRKLAEYAVYKGDKFLCVGTAKECADHLKVTVKTIRFRTTPTYKKRIAARKNSRNAISITRLEDDE' A
#
# COMPACT_ATOMS: atom_id res chain seq x y z
N MET A 1 -8.82 20.30 -11.26
CA MET A 1 -7.91 19.91 -10.15
C MET A 1 -7.45 18.48 -10.38
N ARG A 2 -6.17 18.16 -10.15
CA ARG A 2 -5.67 16.77 -10.24
C ARG A 2 -5.95 16.11 -8.90
N LYS A 3 -6.86 15.13 -8.84
CA LYS A 3 -7.13 14.37 -7.62
C LYS A 3 -5.87 13.55 -7.29
N LEU A 4 -5.34 13.73 -6.08
CA LEU A 4 -4.22 12.94 -5.60
C LEU A 4 -4.73 11.52 -5.33
N ALA A 5 -4.01 10.51 -5.82
CA ALA A 5 -4.37 9.12 -5.56
C ALA A 5 -4.22 8.81 -4.06
N GLU A 6 -5.26 8.21 -3.50
CA GLU A 6 -5.25 7.68 -2.14
C GLU A 6 -4.87 6.20 -2.11
N TYR A 7 -4.29 5.80 -0.99
CA TYR A 7 -3.77 4.47 -0.76
C TYR A 7 -4.19 4.02 0.62
N ALA A 8 -4.70 2.79 0.72
CA ALA A 8 -4.93 2.11 1.97
C ALA A 8 -3.81 1.10 2.23
N VAL A 9 -3.27 1.09 3.44
CA VAL A 9 -2.19 0.22 3.87
C VAL A 9 -2.67 -0.74 4.95
N TYR A 10 -2.40 -2.03 4.75
CA TYR A 10 -2.70 -3.09 5.69
C TYR A 10 -1.44 -3.90 6.02
N LYS A 11 -1.42 -4.53 7.21
CA LYS A 11 -0.45 -5.55 7.59
C LYS A 11 -1.19 -6.80 8.05
N GLY A 12 -1.24 -7.81 7.19
CA GLY A 12 -2.20 -8.91 7.35
C GLY A 12 -3.62 -8.33 7.39
N ASP A 13 -4.34 -8.62 8.47
CA ASP A 13 -5.72 -8.16 8.68
C ASP A 13 -5.80 -6.80 9.41
N LYS A 14 -4.65 -6.21 9.76
CA LYS A 14 -4.60 -4.94 10.49
C LYS A 14 -4.54 -3.75 9.53
N PHE A 15 -5.51 -2.84 9.63
CA PHE A 15 -5.44 -1.52 9.01
C PHE A 15 -4.35 -0.67 9.67
N LEU A 16 -3.53 0.00 8.87
CA LEU A 16 -2.45 0.88 9.35
C LEU A 16 -2.75 2.35 9.07
N CYS A 17 -3.00 2.70 7.81
CA CYS A 17 -3.29 4.07 7.42
C CYS A 17 -3.98 4.14 6.05
N VAL A 18 -4.63 5.28 5.81
CA VAL A 18 -5.16 5.68 4.50
C VAL A 18 -4.74 7.12 4.23
N GLY A 19 -4.47 7.43 2.97
CA GLY A 19 -4.17 8.79 2.52
C GLY A 19 -3.29 8.78 1.28
N THR A 20 -2.61 9.89 1.01
CA THR A 20 -1.72 10.02 -0.14
C THR A 20 -0.48 9.11 0.00
N ALA A 21 0.22 8.89 -1.12
CA ALA A 21 1.47 8.12 -1.11
C ALA A 21 2.55 8.74 -0.20
N LYS A 22 2.50 10.06 0.07
CA LYS A 22 3.44 10.74 0.95
C LYS A 22 3.11 10.46 2.42
N GLU A 23 1.84 10.65 2.82
CA GLU A 23 1.40 10.38 4.19
C GLU A 23 1.61 8.92 4.58
N CYS A 24 1.30 7.99 3.67
CA CYS A 24 1.56 6.56 3.89
C CYS A 24 3.06 6.25 4.01
N ALA A 25 3.91 6.94 3.24
CA ALA A 25 5.36 6.77 3.30
C ALA A 25 5.93 7.26 4.64
N ASP A 26 5.48 8.42 5.11
CA ASP A 26 5.89 9.01 6.38
C ASP A 26 5.44 8.13 7.56
N HIS A 27 4.19 7.64 7.53
CA HIS A 27 3.66 6.74 8.56
C HIS A 27 4.43 5.41 8.65
N LEU A 28 4.78 4.83 7.50
CA LEU A 28 5.53 3.57 7.42
C LEU A 28 7.05 3.75 7.55
N LYS A 29 7.55 4.99 7.63
CA LYS A 29 8.99 5.35 7.60
C LYS A 29 9.72 4.73 6.38
N VAL A 30 9.10 4.82 5.21
CA VAL A 30 9.65 4.34 3.92
C VAL A 30 9.61 5.46 2.88
N THR A 31 10.17 5.20 1.69
CA THR A 31 10.09 6.16 0.59
C THR A 31 8.75 6.08 -0.15
N VAL A 32 8.33 7.20 -0.77
CA VAL A 32 7.17 7.22 -1.69
C VAL A 32 7.33 6.22 -2.84
N LYS A 33 8.57 6.00 -3.32
CA LYS A 33 8.89 4.99 -4.33
C LYS A 33 8.57 3.58 -3.84
N THR A 34 8.80 3.30 -2.56
CA THR A 34 8.43 2.03 -1.94
C THR A 34 6.92 1.83 -1.92
N ILE A 35 6.14 2.86 -1.59
CA ILE A 35 4.66 2.79 -1.63
C ILE A 35 4.19 2.43 -3.04
N ARG A 36 4.67 3.16 -4.06
CA ARG A 36 4.35 2.89 -5.46
C ARG A 36 4.80 1.51 -5.93
N PHE A 37 5.97 1.04 -5.50
CA PHE A 37 6.44 -0.30 -5.84
C PHE A 37 5.55 -1.38 -5.22
N ARG A 38 5.08 -1.18 -3.98
CA ARG A 38 4.24 -2.15 -3.28
C ARG A 38 2.82 -2.27 -3.86
N THR A 39 2.36 -1.30 -4.63
CA THR A 39 1.09 -1.42 -5.37
C THR A 39 1.21 -2.25 -6.64
N THR A 40 2.44 -2.49 -7.14
CA THR A 40 2.66 -3.22 -8.40
C THR A 40 2.24 -4.70 -8.30
N PRO A 41 1.81 -5.31 -9.42
CA PRO A 41 1.45 -6.73 -9.45
C PRO A 41 2.64 -7.64 -9.11
N THR A 42 3.87 -7.25 -9.46
CA THR A 42 5.10 -7.98 -9.12
C THR A 42 5.26 -8.12 -7.60
N TYR A 43 5.05 -7.04 -6.85
CA TYR A 43 5.11 -7.10 -5.40
C TYR A 43 3.99 -7.95 -4.81
N LYS A 44 2.75 -7.81 -5.32
CA LYS A 44 1.60 -8.62 -4.89
C LYS A 44 1.87 -10.12 -5.07
N LYS A 45 2.40 -10.53 -6.23
CA LYS A 45 2.81 -11.92 -6.49
C LYS A 45 3.89 -12.40 -5.50
N ARG A 46 4.88 -11.57 -5.20
CA ARG A 46 5.92 -11.88 -4.21
C ARG A 46 5.35 -12.09 -2.81
N ILE A 47 4.33 -11.33 -2.41
CA ILE A 47 3.65 -11.50 -1.13
C ILE A 47 2.79 -12.76 -1.12
N ALA A 48 2.04 -13.02 -2.20
CA ALA A 48 1.19 -14.22 -2.33
C ALA A 48 2.01 -15.52 -2.27
N ALA A 49 3.23 -15.53 -2.79
CA ALA A 49 4.13 -16.69 -2.73
C ALA A 49 4.74 -16.95 -1.34
N ARG A 50 4.55 -16.06 -0.36
CA ARG A 50 5.10 -16.26 1.00
C ARG A 50 4.23 -17.22 1.79
N LYS A 51 4.87 -18.19 2.46
CA LYS A 51 4.21 -19.11 3.41
C LYS A 51 3.54 -18.40 4.61
N ASN A 52 4.00 -17.19 4.98
CA ASN A 52 3.45 -16.44 6.11
C ASN A 52 3.04 -15.03 5.68
N SER A 53 1.76 -14.88 5.32
CA SER A 53 1.15 -13.65 4.83
C SER A 53 0.74 -12.67 5.94
N ARG A 54 0.60 -13.12 7.19
CA ARG A 54 0.10 -12.32 8.32
C ARG A 54 0.95 -11.06 8.61
N ASN A 55 2.24 -11.12 8.30
CA ASN A 55 3.16 -9.99 8.50
C ASN A 55 3.45 -9.19 7.22
N ALA A 56 2.84 -9.55 6.09
CA ALA A 56 3.03 -8.84 4.84
C ALA A 56 2.30 -7.50 4.85
N ILE A 57 2.94 -6.46 4.32
CA ILE A 57 2.29 -5.17 4.08
C ILE A 57 1.62 -5.25 2.71
N SER A 58 0.31 -5.03 2.66
CA SER A 58 -0.43 -4.85 1.41
C SER A 58 -0.80 -3.38 1.26
N ILE A 59 -0.72 -2.86 0.04
CA ILE A 59 -1.10 -1.49 -0.28
C ILE A 59 -2.04 -1.54 -1.47
N THR A 60 -3.23 -1.00 -1.28
CA THR A 60 -4.27 -0.91 -2.30
C THR A 60 -4.46 0.55 -2.65
N ARG A 61 -4.38 0.87 -3.94
CA ARG A 61 -4.78 2.19 -4.44
C ARG A 61 -6.30 2.25 -4.38
N LEU A 62 -6.83 3.27 -3.73
CA LEU A 62 -8.25 3.57 -3.76
C LEU A 62 -8.48 4.40 -5.02
N GLU A 63 -9.33 3.89 -5.89
CA GLU A 63 -9.94 4.68 -6.95
C GLU A 63 -11.26 5.15 -6.35
N ASP A 64 -11.55 6.45 -6.45
CA ASP A 64 -12.92 6.91 -6.18
C ASP A 64 -13.78 6.33 -7.31
N ASP A 65 -14.55 5.30 -6.97
CA ASP A 65 -15.71 4.93 -7.77
C ASP A 65 -16.66 6.14 -7.72
N GLU A 66 -16.76 6.87 -8.84
CA GLU A 66 -17.72 7.95 -9.07
C GLU A 66 -19.15 7.41 -9.18
#